data_AF-A0A958QCX2-F1
#
_entry.id   AF-A0A958QCX2-F1
#
_cell.length_a   1.000
_cell.length_b   1.000
_cell.length_c   1.000
_cell.angle_alpha   90.00
_cell.angle_beta   90.00
_cell.angle_gamma   90.00
#
_symmetry.space_group_name_H-M   'P 1'
#
loop_
_entity.id
_entity.type
_entity.pdbx_description
1 polymer ?
#
loop_
_entity_poly.entity_id
_entity_poly.type
_entity_poly.pdbx_seq_one_letter_code
_entity_poly.pdbx_strand_id
1 'polypeptide(L)'
;MGETVILGLCLYLFRYPSLRAFVKEFKANNVALKNLNQFFTVKGIPGDDQFRYILCDIPTEAFNQVLKLIHQRLERKKLVQSFRLLNKFDLVDIDSSGEWSSYKIGCDKCLLRTGSKGANLNMHGQLVASLISPYQPISLTMA
;
A
#
# COMPACT_ATOMS: atom_id res chain seq x y z
N MET A 1 -0.66 -9.93 -14.89
CA MET A 1 -0.53 -8.58 -14.31
C MET A 1 -1.48 -8.39 -13.11
N GLY A 2 -2.81 -8.45 -13.29
CA GLY A 2 -3.77 -8.26 -12.18
C GLY A 2 -3.61 -9.23 -11.00
N GLU A 3 -3.39 -10.53 -11.26
CA GLU A 3 -3.16 -11.52 -10.20
C GLU A 3 -1.91 -11.20 -9.34
N THR A 4 -0.87 -10.64 -9.95
CA THR A 4 0.38 -10.25 -9.26
C THR A 4 0.16 -9.08 -8.31
N VAL A 5 -0.65 -8.09 -8.73
CA VAL A 5 -1.03 -6.95 -7.88
C VAL A 5 -1.85 -7.43 -6.68
N ILE A 6 -2.83 -8.30 -6.92
CA ILE A 6 -3.65 -8.88 -5.85
C ILE A 6 -2.77 -9.68 -4.87
N LEU A 7 -1.84 -10.48 -5.38
CA LEU A 7 -0.88 -11.19 -4.54
C LEU A 7 -0.02 -10.24 -3.70
N GLY A 8 0.45 -9.13 -4.28
CA GLY A 8 1.16 -8.09 -3.53
C GLY A 8 0.33 -7.48 -2.41
N LEU A 9 -0.96 -7.23 -2.68
CA LEU A 9 -1.91 -6.80 -1.66
C LEU A 9 -2.10 -7.87 -0.57
N CYS A 10 -2.20 -9.15 -0.92
CA CYS A 10 -2.28 -10.25 0.05
C CYS A 10 -1.03 -10.32 0.94
N LEU A 11 0.16 -10.17 0.38
CA LEU A 11 1.41 -10.13 1.16
C LEU A 11 1.37 -9.02 2.22
N TYR A 12 0.91 -7.84 1.83
CA TYR A 12 0.76 -6.69 2.73
C TYR A 12 -0.31 -6.95 3.80
N LEU A 13 -1.52 -7.34 3.39
CA LEU A 13 -2.66 -7.55 4.29
C LEU A 13 -2.40 -8.67 5.32
N PHE A 14 -1.77 -9.75 4.89
CA PHE A 14 -1.44 -10.87 5.77
C PHE A 14 -0.11 -10.68 6.51
N ARG A 15 0.56 -9.54 6.30
CA ARG A 15 1.80 -9.13 6.98
C ARG A 15 2.95 -10.13 6.82
N TYR A 16 3.09 -10.71 5.64
CA TYR A 16 4.22 -11.59 5.36
C TYR A 16 5.52 -10.79 5.18
N PRO A 17 6.64 -11.25 5.75
CA PRO A 17 7.90 -10.51 5.69
C PRO A 17 8.57 -10.57 4.31
N SER A 18 8.18 -11.52 3.45
CA SER A 18 8.69 -11.63 2.09
C SER A 18 7.81 -12.55 1.24
N LEU A 19 7.89 -12.40 -0.09
CA LEU A 19 7.29 -13.34 -1.03
C LEU A 19 7.79 -14.78 -0.80
N ARG A 20 9.08 -14.94 -0.46
CA ARG A 20 9.66 -16.26 -0.18
C ARG A 20 9.00 -16.93 1.03
N ALA A 21 8.78 -16.19 2.11
CA ALA A 21 8.11 -16.72 3.31
C ALA A 21 6.67 -17.13 2.98
N PHE A 22 5.96 -16.29 2.23
CA PHE A 22 4.61 -16.57 1.76
C PHE A 22 4.55 -17.83 0.89
N VAL A 23 5.43 -17.94 -0.12
CA VAL A 23 5.52 -19.11 -1.00
C VAL A 23 5.78 -20.38 -0.20
N LYS A 24 6.70 -20.33 0.78
CA LYS A 24 7.04 -21.49 1.60
C LYS A 24 5.82 -22.02 2.34
N GLU A 25 5.04 -21.13 2.96
CA GLU A 25 3.87 -21.52 3.74
C GLU A 25 2.73 -22.02 2.84
N PHE A 26 2.39 -21.27 1.78
CA PHE A 26 1.27 -21.63 0.90
C PHE A 26 1.57 -22.90 0.07
N LYS A 27 2.83 -23.20 -0.25
CA LYS A 27 3.20 -24.48 -0.87
C LYS A 27 3.15 -25.65 0.11
N ALA A 28 3.40 -25.43 1.39
CA ALA A 28 3.29 -26.46 2.42
C ALA A 28 1.83 -26.71 2.84
N ASN A 29 0.92 -25.76 2.58
CA ASN A 29 -0.48 -25.82 2.97
C ASN A 29 -1.44 -25.73 1.77
N ASN A 30 -1.85 -26.90 1.27
CA ASN A 30 -2.77 -27.02 0.14
C ASN A 30 -4.13 -26.34 0.37
N VAL A 31 -4.60 -26.22 1.61
CA VAL A 31 -5.85 -25.53 1.94
C VAL A 31 -5.68 -24.02 1.76
N ALA A 32 -4.57 -23.46 2.25
CA ALA A 32 -4.25 -22.05 2.07
C ALA A 32 -4.13 -21.68 0.59
N LEU A 33 -3.48 -22.54 -0.22
CA LEU A 33 -3.38 -22.33 -1.67
C LEU A 33 -4.73 -22.34 -2.37
N LYS A 34 -5.63 -23.27 -2.00
CA LYS A 34 -7.01 -23.31 -2.52
C LYS A 34 -7.79 -22.05 -2.15
N ASN A 35 -7.69 -21.60 -0.90
CA ASN A 35 -8.35 -20.38 -0.43
C ASN A 35 -7.82 -19.14 -1.16
N LEU A 36 -6.51 -19.07 -1.42
CA LEU A 36 -5.91 -17.98 -2.18
C LEU A 36 -6.55 -17.86 -3.58
N ASN A 37 -6.71 -18.98 -4.26
CA ASN A 37 -7.36 -19.01 -5.56
C ASN A 37 -8.86 -18.66 -5.45
N GLN A 38 -9.59 -19.26 -4.50
CA GLN A 38 -11.03 -19.04 -4.36
C GLN A 38 -11.40 -17.60 -4.02
N PHE A 39 -10.67 -16.96 -3.09
CA PHE A 39 -11.02 -15.62 -2.60
C PHE A 39 -10.34 -14.50 -3.38
N PHE A 40 -9.12 -14.73 -3.89
CA PHE A 40 -8.30 -13.69 -4.51
C PHE A 40 -8.00 -13.97 -5.99
N THR A 41 -8.48 -15.09 -6.55
CA THR A 41 -8.27 -15.47 -7.95
C THR A 41 -6.78 -15.54 -8.33
N VAL A 42 -5.90 -15.80 -7.35
CA VAL A 42 -4.47 -16.00 -7.59
C VAL A 42 -4.24 -17.46 -7.92
N LYS A 43 -3.98 -17.78 -9.19
CA LYS A 43 -3.84 -19.17 -9.67
C LYS A 43 -2.49 -19.77 -9.37
N GLY A 44 -1.47 -18.93 -9.22
CA GLY A 44 -0.11 -19.34 -8.93
C GLY A 44 0.72 -18.18 -8.40
N ILE A 45 1.76 -18.51 -7.64
CA ILE A 45 2.67 -17.53 -7.08
C ILE A 45 3.90 -17.43 -8.01
N PRO A 46 4.17 -16.27 -8.64
CA PRO A 46 5.34 -16.08 -9.50
C PRO A 46 6.64 -16.17 -8.69
N GLY A 47 7.77 -16.34 -9.40
CA GLY A 47 9.09 -16.19 -8.80
C GLY A 47 9.36 -14.75 -8.35
N ASP A 48 10.32 -14.57 -7.45
CA ASP A 48 10.64 -13.25 -6.85
C ASP A 48 11.02 -12.20 -7.91
N ASP A 49 11.85 -12.58 -8.89
CA ASP A 49 12.25 -11.69 -9.97
C ASP A 49 11.08 -11.29 -10.86
N GLN A 50 10.24 -12.27 -11.24
CA GLN A 50 9.05 -12.02 -12.05
C GLN A 50 8.02 -11.16 -11.29
N PHE A 51 7.85 -11.41 -9.99
CA PHE A 51 6.97 -10.63 -9.12
C PHE A 51 7.39 -9.17 -9.08
N ARG A 52 8.68 -8.91 -8.81
CA ARG A 52 9.22 -7.55 -8.79
C ARG A 52 9.14 -6.88 -10.15
N TYR A 53 9.53 -7.57 -11.22
CA TYR A 53 9.50 -7.02 -12.57
C TYR A 53 8.09 -6.56 -12.94
N ILE A 54 7.07 -7.40 -12.70
CA ILE A 54 5.68 -7.06 -13.00
C ILE A 54 5.20 -5.88 -12.15
N LEU A 55 5.52 -5.84 -10.84
CA LEU A 55 5.06 -4.75 -9.97
C LEU A 55 5.77 -3.43 -10.29
N CYS A 56 7.07 -3.46 -10.57
CA CYS A 56 7.85 -2.27 -10.90
C CYS A 56 7.44 -1.64 -12.25
N ASP A 57 6.87 -2.43 -13.16
CA ASP A 57 6.42 -1.96 -14.48
C ASP A 57 5.02 -1.28 -14.44
N ILE A 58 4.30 -1.38 -13.31
CA ILE A 58 2.99 -0.75 -13.17
C ILE A 58 3.15 0.68 -12.68
N PRO A 59 2.76 1.70 -13.48
CA PRO A 59 2.82 3.09 -13.03
C PRO A 59 1.88 3.31 -11.85
N THR A 60 2.31 4.08 -10.85
CA THR A 60 1.51 4.35 -9.65
C THR A 60 0.16 4.98 -9.99
N GLU A 61 0.11 5.79 -11.05
CA GLU A 61 -1.10 6.45 -11.55
C GLU A 61 -2.19 5.47 -11.99
N ALA A 62 -1.82 4.24 -12.36
CA ALA A 62 -2.80 3.19 -12.69
C ALA A 62 -3.69 2.84 -11.48
N PHE A 63 -3.21 3.04 -10.25
CA PHE A 63 -3.97 2.79 -9.03
C PHE A 63 -4.97 3.91 -8.70
N ASN A 64 -4.82 5.10 -9.28
CA ASN A 64 -5.71 6.25 -9.01
C ASN A 64 -7.17 5.92 -9.35
N GLN A 65 -7.41 5.13 -10.41
CA GLN A 65 -8.76 4.72 -10.78
C GLN A 65 -9.37 3.76 -9.75
N VAL A 66 -8.57 2.86 -9.17
CA VAL A 66 -9.02 1.94 -8.12
C VAL A 66 -9.37 2.72 -6.86
N LEU A 67 -8.49 3.63 -6.43
CA LEU A 67 -8.73 4.51 -5.28
C LEU A 67 -10.00 5.34 -5.45
N LYS A 68 -10.18 5.96 -6.63
CA LYS A 68 -11.40 6.70 -6.97
C LYS A 68 -12.67 5.85 -6.80
N LEU A 69 -12.66 4.60 -7.30
CA LEU A 69 -13.81 3.70 -7.17
C LEU A 69 -14.12 3.35 -5.71
N ILE A 70 -13.09 3.16 -4.88
CA ILE A 70 -13.23 2.93 -3.44
C ILE A 70 -13.86 4.16 -2.79
N HIS A 71 -13.31 5.36 -3.01
CA HIS A 71 -13.86 6.61 -2.47
C HIS A 71 -15.31 6.85 -2.87
N GLN A 72 -15.65 6.70 -4.15
CA GLN A 72 -17.03 6.82 -4.62
C GLN A 72 -17.99 5.81 -3.97
N ARG A 73 -17.50 4.63 -3.59
CA ARG A 73 -18.29 3.64 -2.86
C ARG A 73 -18.49 4.03 -1.40
N LEU A 74 -17.48 4.62 -0.75
CA LEU A 74 -17.56 5.14 0.61
C LEU A 74 -18.53 6.34 0.70
N GLU A 75 -18.46 7.26 -0.26
CA GLU A 75 -19.36 8.41 -0.34
C GLU A 75 -20.83 8.00 -0.50
N ARG A 76 -21.12 7.06 -1.42
CA ARG A 76 -22.48 6.53 -1.62
C ARG A 76 -23.04 5.84 -0.39
N LYS A 77 -22.18 5.21 0.41
CA LYS A 77 -22.55 4.59 1.69
C LYS A 77 -22.64 5.59 2.85
N LYS A 78 -22.44 6.88 2.59
CA LYS A 78 -22.42 7.96 3.59
C LYS A 78 -21.34 7.82 4.66
N LEU A 79 -20.31 7.00 4.40
CA LEU A 79 -19.19 6.79 5.32
C LEU A 79 -18.24 7.98 5.37
N VAL A 80 -18.10 8.72 4.27
CA VAL A 80 -17.33 9.98 4.28
C VAL A 80 -18.02 11.04 5.14
N GLN A 81 -19.36 11.13 5.07
CA GLN A 81 -20.11 12.10 5.87
C GLN A 81 -20.09 11.78 7.38
N SER A 82 -19.99 10.51 7.76
CA SER A 82 -19.89 10.13 9.18
C SER A 82 -18.58 10.53 9.84
N PHE A 83 -17.60 11.03 9.07
CA PHE A 83 -16.35 11.57 9.61
C PHE A 83 -16.44 13.06 9.95
N ARG A 84 -17.49 13.76 9.53
CA ARG A 84 -17.61 15.21 9.70
C ARG A 84 -17.61 15.62 11.17
N LEU A 85 -16.67 16.50 11.52
CA LEU A 85 -16.68 17.20 12.79
C LEU A 85 -17.85 18.20 12.81
N LEU A 86 -18.66 18.15 13.88
CA LEU A 86 -19.84 19.01 14.05
C LEU A 86 -20.80 18.97 12.85
N ASN A 87 -20.84 17.84 12.12
CA ASN A 87 -21.61 17.66 10.88
C ASN A 87 -21.29 18.68 9.76
N LYS A 88 -20.19 19.45 9.87
CA LYS A 88 -19.89 20.58 8.98
C LYS A 88 -18.49 20.54 8.40
N PHE A 89 -17.50 20.11 9.18
CA PHE A 89 -16.09 20.22 8.80
C PHE A 89 -15.50 18.84 8.52
N ASP A 90 -14.72 18.73 7.46
CA ASP A 90 -13.87 17.57 7.21
C ASP A 90 -12.52 17.82 7.89
N LEU A 91 -12.09 16.90 8.75
CA LEU A 91 -10.78 16.96 9.38
C LEU A 91 -9.82 16.10 8.58
N VAL A 92 -8.78 16.73 8.03
CA VAL A 92 -7.75 16.05 7.26
C VAL A 92 -6.45 16.11 8.03
N ASP A 93 -5.91 14.95 8.34
CA ASP A 93 -4.57 14.79 8.86
C ASP A 93 -3.61 14.59 7.68
N ILE A 94 -2.46 15.27 7.74
CA ILE A 94 -1.43 15.20 6.71
C ILE A 94 -0.13 14.85 7.41
N ASP A 95 0.36 13.65 7.14
CA ASP A 95 1.61 13.17 7.70
C ASP A 95 2.55 12.68 6.59
N SER A 96 3.85 12.87 6.81
CA SER A 96 4.87 12.34 5.92
C SER A 96 5.56 11.15 6.56
N SER A 97 5.56 10.03 5.84
CA SER A 97 6.24 8.81 6.26
C SER A 97 7.38 8.47 5.31
N GLY A 98 8.52 8.02 5.86
CA GLY A 98 9.62 7.50 5.07
C GLY A 98 9.38 6.04 4.71
N GLU A 99 9.24 5.72 3.43
CA GLU A 99 9.04 4.33 2.98
C GLU A 99 10.37 3.60 2.78
N TRP A 100 11.39 4.31 2.30
CA TRP A 100 12.68 3.73 1.94
C TRP A 100 13.82 4.70 2.16
N SER A 101 14.97 4.20 2.62
CA SER A 101 16.20 4.99 2.68
C SER A 101 17.45 4.15 2.41
N SER A 102 18.47 4.77 1.81
CA SER A 102 19.75 4.12 1.51
C SER A 102 20.89 5.14 1.43
N TYR A 103 22.05 4.76 1.96
CA TYR A 103 23.28 5.54 1.81
C TYR A 103 24.00 5.28 0.49
N LYS A 104 23.61 4.24 -0.26
CA LYS A 104 24.34 3.77 -1.46
C LYS A 104 23.53 3.90 -2.75
N ILE A 105 22.23 3.65 -2.67
CA ILE A 105 21.33 3.63 -3.81
C ILE A 105 20.46 4.89 -3.72
N GLY A 106 20.13 5.50 -4.85
CA GLY A 106 19.24 6.65 -4.93
C GLY A 106 18.78 6.88 -6.37
N CYS A 107 17.73 7.66 -6.54
CA CYS A 107 17.26 8.15 -7.82
C CYS A 107 17.14 9.69 -7.79
N ASP A 108 16.85 10.28 -8.93
CA ASP A 108 16.60 11.71 -9.12
C ASP A 108 15.45 12.26 -8.26
N LYS A 109 14.50 11.40 -7.87
CA LYS A 109 13.35 11.75 -7.01
C LYS A 109 13.60 11.55 -5.51
N CYS A 110 14.77 11.04 -5.10
CA CYS A 110 15.09 10.87 -3.70
C CYS A 110 15.29 12.22 -3.00
N LEU A 111 14.72 12.35 -1.81
CA LEU A 111 15.08 13.40 -0.86
C LEU A 111 16.47 13.10 -0.29
N LEU A 112 17.26 14.15 -0.08
CA LEU A 112 18.60 14.05 0.53
C LEU A 112 18.55 14.54 1.97
N ARG A 113 18.89 13.65 2.92
CA ARG A 113 19.10 14.03 4.31
C ARG A 113 20.58 13.96 4.63
N THR A 114 21.20 15.13 4.83
CA THR A 114 22.60 15.21 5.26
C THR A 114 22.69 15.00 6.77
N GLY A 115 23.34 13.92 7.19
CA GLY A 115 23.62 13.66 8.60
C GLY A 115 24.67 14.61 9.16
N SER A 116 24.74 14.72 10.49
CA SER A 116 25.71 15.59 11.20
C SER A 116 27.18 15.28 10.88
N LYS A 117 27.48 14.08 10.39
CA LYS A 117 28.82 13.64 9.96
C LYS A 117 29.07 13.79 8.44
N GLY A 118 28.19 14.48 7.71
CA GLY A 118 28.33 14.75 6.27
C GLY A 118 27.89 13.62 5.33
N ALA A 119 27.43 12.48 5.86
CA ALA A 119 26.89 11.41 5.02
C ALA A 119 25.48 11.78 4.51
N ASN A 120 25.27 11.71 3.20
CA ASN A 120 23.97 11.91 2.57
C ASN A 120 23.19 10.59 2.57
N LEU A 121 21.99 10.62 3.16
CA LEU A 121 21.02 9.55 3.10
C LEU A 121 20.00 9.88 2.02
N ASN A 122 19.88 9.01 1.01
CA ASN A 122 18.80 9.09 0.04
C ASN A 122 17.53 8.51 0.69
N MET A 123 16.40 9.19 0.53
CA MET A 123 15.14 8.77 1.12
C MET A 123 13.98 9.02 0.16
N HIS A 124 13.07 8.05 0.05
CA HIS A 124 11.74 8.29 -0.49
C HIS A 124 10.78 8.52 0.67
N GLY A 125 10.22 9.73 0.69
CA GLY A 125 9.09 10.07 1.55
C GLY A 125 7.79 9.93 0.79
N GLN A 126 6.76 9.47 1.47
CA GLN A 126 5.38 9.57 1.05
C GLN A 126 4.70 10.64 1.90
N LEU A 127 3.92 11.50 1.26
CA LEU A 127 2.98 12.38 1.95
C LEU A 127 1.59 11.74 1.87
N VAL A 128 0.95 11.54 3.00
CA VAL A 128 -0.35 10.88 3.08
C VAL A 128 -1.35 11.82 3.75
N ALA A 129 -2.45 12.07 3.06
CA ALA A 129 -3.61 12.72 3.64
C ALA A 129 -4.61 11.66 4.11
N SER A 130 -5.21 11.85 5.28
CA SER A 130 -6.25 10.96 5.80
C SER A 130 -7.39 11.76 6.40
N LEU A 131 -8.63 11.42 6.05
CA LEU A 131 -9.81 11.92 6.71
C LEU A 131 -9.92 11.24 8.08
N ILE A 132 -10.00 12.06 9.12
CA ILE A 132 -10.08 11.60 10.51
C ILE A 132 -11.34 12.14 11.19
N SER A 133 -11.74 11.51 12.28
CA SER A 133 -12.85 11.99 13.09
C SER A 133 -12.65 11.59 14.54
N PRO A 134 -12.88 12.48 15.52
CA PRO A 134 -12.84 12.09 16.94
C PRO A 134 -13.96 11.11 17.31
N TYR A 135 -14.95 10.91 16.42
CA TYR A 135 -16.07 9.99 16.62
C TYR A 135 -15.84 8.60 15.99
N GLN A 136 -14.77 8.43 15.21
CA GLN A 136 -14.46 7.19 14.51
C GLN A 136 -13.09 6.68 14.97
N PRO A 137 -12.95 5.39 15.30
CA PRO A 137 -11.66 4.81 15.69
C PRO A 137 -10.74 4.51 14.49
N ILE A 138 -11.19 4.82 13.27
CA ILE A 138 -10.49 4.53 12.02
C ILE A 138 -10.25 5.83 11.24
N SER A 139 -9.20 5.85 10.43
CA SER A 139 -8.96 6.91 9.43
C SER A 139 -9.29 6.41 8.03
N LEU A 140 -9.66 7.33 7.13
CA LEU A 140 -9.84 7.05 5.71
C LEU A 140 -8.74 7.76 4.93
N THR A 141 -7.74 7.00 4.49
CA THR A 141 -6.68 7.52 3.64
C THR A 141 -7.26 8.08 2.34
N MET A 142 -6.90 9.32 2.04
CA MET A 142 -7.23 10.04 0.82
C MET A 142 -5.95 10.10 0.00
N ALA A 143 -5.75 9.09 -0.84
CA ALA A 143 -4.63 9.02 -1.77
C ALA A 143 -4.98 9.71 -3.09
#